data_AF-A0A6B3AWH0-F1
#
_entry.id   AF-A0A6B3AWH0-F1
#
_cell.length_a   1.000
_cell.length_b   1.000
_cell.length_c   1.000
_cell.angle_alpha   90.00
_cell.angle_beta   90.00
_cell.angle_gamma   90.00
#
_symmetry.space_group_name_H-M   'P 1'
#
loop_
_entity.id
_entity.type
_entity.pdbx_description
1 polymer ?
#
loop_
_entity_poly.entity_id
_entity_poly.type
_entity_poly.pdbx_seq_one_letter_code
_entity_poly.pdbx_strand_id
1 'polypeptide(L)'
;MRSTVNRIRSAGRGARRAADRADELWEQLAASVRAIPEHEYERRRRAGRLRGHSTDSTHPPTRLRRERLLTVEPARAGVPAYAGRERRIAAELADVRAEVARRIVRDGFDTTA
;
A
#
# COMPACT_ATOMS: atom_id res chain seq x y z
N MET A 1 -12.93 5.07 42.69
CA MET A 1 -12.08 5.75 41.68
C MET A 1 -11.01 4.85 41.01
N ARG A 2 -11.02 3.50 41.16
CA ARG A 2 -10.01 2.59 40.55
C ARG A 2 -10.43 1.94 39.22
N SER A 3 -11.73 1.86 38.90
CA SER A 3 -12.21 1.11 37.72
C SER A 3 -12.11 1.89 36.39
N THR A 4 -12.15 3.22 36.43
CA THR A 4 -11.97 4.09 35.25
C THR A 4 -10.52 4.10 34.75
N VAL A 5 -9.54 4.12 35.66
CA VAL A 5 -8.11 4.07 35.32
C VAL A 5 -7.73 2.73 34.68
N ASN A 6 -8.30 1.61 35.17
CA ASN A 6 -8.09 0.30 34.56
C ASN A 6 -8.70 0.19 33.16
N ARG A 7 -9.86 0.82 32.91
CA ARG A 7 -10.52 0.85 31.61
C ARG A 7 -9.75 1.66 30.57
N ILE A 8 -9.18 2.80 30.97
CA ILE A 8 -8.32 3.62 30.09
C ILE A 8 -7.03 2.86 29.73
N ARG A 9 -6.43 2.15 30.70
CA ARG A 9 -5.23 1.34 30.47
C ARG A 9 -5.49 0.12 29.58
N SER A 10 -6.63 -0.56 29.70
CA SER A 10 -6.97 -1.69 28.82
C SER A 10 -7.31 -1.23 27.40
N ALA A 11 -8.04 -0.12 27.25
CA ALA A 11 -8.32 0.50 25.95
C ALA A 11 -7.02 0.95 25.25
N GLY A 12 -6.10 1.60 25.97
CA GLY A 12 -4.79 2.00 25.43
C GLY A 12 -3.91 0.82 25.02
N ARG A 13 -3.97 -0.31 25.75
CA ARG A 13 -3.22 -1.53 25.40
C ARG A 13 -3.80 -2.26 24.19
N GLY A 14 -5.13 -2.27 24.06
CA GLY A 14 -5.83 -2.78 22.87
C GLY A 14 -5.54 -1.94 21.63
N ALA A 15 -5.54 -0.60 21.77
CA ALA A 15 -5.20 0.32 20.70
C ALA A 15 -3.75 0.18 20.22
N ARG A 16 -2.78 0.01 21.13
CA ARG A 16 -1.38 -0.24 20.78
C ARG A 16 -1.19 -1.56 20.04
N ARG A 17 -1.76 -2.67 20.53
CA ARG A 17 -1.68 -3.96 19.82
C ARG A 17 -2.39 -3.94 18.45
N ALA A 18 -3.42 -3.11 18.30
CA ALA A 18 -4.07 -2.91 17.01
C ALA A 18 -3.23 -2.03 16.07
N ALA A 19 -2.49 -1.06 16.60
CA ALA A 19 -1.51 -0.27 15.86
C ALA A 19 -0.29 -1.12 15.45
N ASP A 20 0.24 -1.94 16.34
CA ASP A 20 1.36 -2.84 16.06
C ASP A 20 1.00 -3.83 14.92
N ARG A 21 -0.20 -4.41 14.96
CA ARG A 21 -0.72 -5.27 13.87
C ARG A 21 -1.00 -4.50 12.58
N ALA A 22 -1.34 -3.21 12.68
CA ALA A 22 -1.56 -2.35 11.53
C ALA A 22 -0.24 -1.99 10.82
N ASP A 23 0.82 -1.72 11.57
CA ASP A 23 2.15 -1.49 11.00
C ASP A 23 2.72 -2.79 10.41
N GLU A 24 2.50 -3.93 11.09
CA GLU A 24 2.86 -5.25 10.58
C GLU A 24 2.20 -5.56 9.23
N LEU A 25 0.93 -5.18 9.03
CA LEU A 25 0.24 -5.36 7.75
C LEU A 25 0.98 -4.68 6.60
N TRP A 26 1.42 -3.44 6.80
CA TRP A 26 2.11 -2.68 5.74
C TRP A 26 3.47 -3.27 5.42
N GLU A 27 4.23 -3.71 6.43
CA GLU A 27 5.51 -4.38 6.23
C GLU A 27 5.35 -5.74 5.53
N GLN A 28 4.36 -6.54 5.93
CA GLN A 28 4.04 -7.81 5.27
C GLN A 28 3.61 -7.62 3.82
N LEU A 29 2.79 -6.60 3.53
CA LEU A 29 2.41 -6.26 2.15
C LEU A 29 3.64 -5.84 1.33
N ALA A 30 4.49 -4.98 1.89
CA ALA A 30 5.71 -4.53 1.21
C ALA A 30 6.68 -5.70 0.95
N ALA A 31 6.83 -6.62 1.91
CA ALA A 31 7.61 -7.83 1.75
C ALA A 31 7.01 -8.74 0.68
N SER A 32 5.68 -8.92 0.67
CA SER A 32 4.98 -9.75 -0.31
C SER A 32 5.14 -9.21 -1.73
N VAL A 33 5.08 -7.88 -1.91
CA VAL A 33 5.31 -7.23 -3.20
C VAL A 33 6.77 -7.39 -3.64
N ARG A 34 7.73 -7.22 -2.72
CA ARG A 34 9.16 -7.43 -3.02
C ARG A 34 9.52 -8.88 -3.33
N ALA A 35 8.76 -9.83 -2.79
CA ALA A 35 8.94 -11.26 -3.06
C ALA A 35 8.39 -11.69 -4.44
N ILE A 36 7.71 -10.82 -5.18
CA ILE A 36 7.23 -11.13 -6.52
C ILE A 36 8.44 -11.34 -7.45
N PRO A 37 8.57 -12.52 -8.09
CA PRO A 37 9.66 -12.75 -9.02
C PRO A 37 9.55 -11.86 -10.27
N GLU A 38 10.68 -11.41 -10.83
CA GLU A 38 10.68 -10.53 -12.00
C GLU A 38 9.91 -11.11 -13.20
N HIS A 39 9.98 -12.44 -13.38
CA HIS A 39 9.27 -13.13 -14.47
C HIS A 39 7.74 -13.05 -14.36
N GLU A 40 7.17 -12.83 -13.17
CA GLU A 40 5.73 -12.68 -12.98
C GLU A 40 5.23 -11.33 -13.55
N TYR A 41 6.04 -10.27 -13.45
CA TYR A 41 5.72 -9.00 -14.13
C TYR A 41 5.66 -9.18 -15.65
N GLU A 42 6.60 -9.95 -16.20
CA GLU A 42 6.63 -10.28 -17.63
C GLU A 42 5.45 -11.15 -18.06
N ARG A 43 5.09 -12.16 -17.25
CA ARG A 43 3.89 -12.99 -17.48
C ARG A 43 2.63 -12.14 -17.50
N ARG A 44 2.42 -11.26 -16.51
CA ARG A 44 1.28 -10.35 -16.46
C ARG A 44 1.25 -9.39 -17.65
N ARG A 45 2.41 -8.89 -18.09
CA ARG A 45 2.52 -8.07 -19.31
C ARG A 45 2.01 -8.83 -20.54
N ARG A 46 2.42 -10.09 -20.74
CA ARG A 46 1.96 -10.92 -21.86
C ARG A 46 0.47 -11.22 -21.76
N ALA A 47 -0.01 -11.59 -20.57
CA ALA A 47 -1.43 -11.82 -20.33
C ALA A 47 -2.29 -10.58 -20.63
N GLY A 48 -1.85 -9.39 -20.22
CA GLY A 48 -2.52 -8.12 -20.54
C GLY A 48 -2.48 -7.76 -22.03
N ARG A 49 -1.60 -8.36 -22.83
CA ARG A 49 -1.62 -8.21 -24.29
C ARG A 49 -2.66 -9.13 -24.91
N LEU A 50 -2.72 -10.38 -24.44
CA LEU A 50 -3.69 -11.37 -24.89
C LEU A 50 -5.14 -10.98 -24.54
N ARG A 51 -5.35 -10.33 -23.38
CA ARG A 51 -6.67 -9.84 -22.96
C ARG A 51 -7.16 -8.61 -23.76
N GLY A 52 -6.33 -8.01 -24.60
CA GLY A 52 -6.69 -6.82 -25.38
C GLY A 52 -7.07 -5.62 -24.50
N HIS A 53 -8.05 -4.82 -24.95
CA HIS A 53 -8.61 -3.70 -24.19
C HIS A 53 -9.51 -4.11 -23.01
N SER A 54 -9.52 -5.38 -22.62
CA SER A 54 -10.32 -5.85 -21.50
C SER A 54 -9.80 -5.25 -20.20
N THR A 55 -10.48 -4.17 -19.80
CA THR A 55 -10.79 -3.78 -18.43
C THR A 55 -9.57 -3.59 -17.53
N ASP A 56 -8.82 -2.53 -17.80
CA ASP A 56 -8.44 -1.64 -16.70
C ASP A 56 -9.32 -0.40 -16.87
N SER A 57 -10.15 -0.07 -15.87
CA SER A 57 -10.96 1.16 -15.85
C SER A 57 -10.09 2.42 -15.90
N THR A 58 -8.79 2.26 -15.66
CA THR A 58 -7.79 3.30 -15.68
C THR A 58 -7.23 3.46 -17.10
N HIS A 59 -7.86 4.28 -17.96
CA HIS A 59 -7.31 4.57 -19.29
C HIS A 59 -6.04 5.46 -19.23
N PRO A 60 -4.95 5.11 -19.94
CA PRO A 60 -4.73 3.92 -20.78
C PRO A 60 -4.36 2.65 -19.97
N PRO A 61 -4.69 1.43 -20.43
CA PRO A 61 -4.38 0.18 -19.72
C PRO A 61 -2.95 0.10 -19.19
N THR A 62 -2.78 -0.41 -17.97
CA THR A 62 -1.48 -0.46 -17.26
C THR A 62 -0.33 -1.07 -18.08
N ARG A 63 -0.61 -2.08 -18.92
CA ARG A 63 0.40 -2.66 -19.84
C ARG A 63 0.96 -1.62 -20.81
N LEU A 64 0.11 -0.78 -21.40
CA LEU A 64 0.52 0.24 -22.36
C LEU A 64 1.32 1.35 -21.67
N ARG A 65 0.94 1.75 -20.45
CA ARG A 65 1.75 2.69 -19.64
C ARG A 65 3.16 2.13 -19.40
N ARG A 66 3.28 0.88 -18.97
CA ARG A 66 4.58 0.24 -18.72
C ARG A 66 5.41 0.10 -20.00
N GLU A 67 4.81 -0.33 -21.11
CA GLU A 67 5.50 -0.40 -22.40
C GLU A 67 6.03 0.97 -22.82
N ARG A 68 5.24 2.03 -22.66
CA ARG A 68 5.71 3.39 -22.96
C ARG A 68 6.87 3.80 -22.06
N LEU A 69 6.78 3.56 -20.75
CA LEU A 69 7.84 3.89 -19.78
C LEU A 69 9.17 3.18 -20.08
N LEU A 70 9.14 1.96 -20.62
CA LEU A 70 10.34 1.23 -21.00
C LEU A 70 10.98 1.73 -22.32
N THR A 71 10.22 2.46 -23.14
CA THR A 71 10.70 2.99 -24.44
C THR A 71 11.18 4.44 -24.39
N VAL A 72 10.89 5.16 -23.30
CA VAL A 72 11.29 6.58 -23.14
C VAL A 72 12.54 6.67 -22.28
N GLU A 73 13.38 7.65 -22.58
CA GLU A 73 14.53 7.96 -21.75
C GLU A 73 14.06 8.34 -20.34
N PRO A 74 14.65 7.77 -19.27
CA PRO A 74 14.32 8.14 -17.91
C PRO A 74 14.53 9.63 -17.66
N ALA A 75 13.47 10.34 -17.31
CA ALA A 75 13.55 11.75 -16.94
C ALA A 75 13.95 11.91 -15.46
N ARG A 76 14.72 12.96 -15.17
CA ARG A 76 15.03 13.33 -13.79
C ARG A 76 13.75 13.73 -13.05
N ALA A 77 13.56 13.19 -11.84
CA ALA A 77 12.42 13.56 -11.00
C ALA A 77 12.48 15.05 -10.62
N GLY A 78 11.39 15.78 -10.89
CA GLY A 78 11.25 17.19 -10.51
C GLY A 78 11.06 17.40 -9.00
N VAL A 79 10.62 16.36 -8.29
CA VAL A 79 10.48 16.36 -6.82
C VAL A 79 11.40 15.28 -6.25
N PRO A 80 12.56 15.63 -5.69
CA PRO A 80 13.48 14.65 -5.13
C PRO A 80 12.90 14.03 -3.86
N ALA A 81 12.93 12.71 -3.79
CA ALA A 81 12.73 11.97 -2.55
C ALA A 81 14.04 12.01 -1.75
N TYR A 82 14.00 12.67 -0.60
CA TYR A 82 15.11 12.69 0.35
C TYR A 82 14.59 12.27 1.71
N ALA A 83 15.45 11.67 2.53
CA ALA A 83 15.08 11.04 3.79
C ALA A 83 14.27 11.96 4.74
N GLY A 84 14.58 13.27 4.75
CA GLY A 84 13.83 14.24 5.54
C GLY A 84 12.39 14.48 5.05
N ARG A 85 12.14 14.43 3.75
CA ARG A 85 10.79 14.53 3.17
C ARG A 85 10.01 13.24 3.41
N GLU A 86 10.65 12.09 3.23
CA GLU A 86 10.04 10.77 3.46
C GLU A 86 9.59 10.62 4.92
N ARG A 87 10.42 11.00 5.89
CA ARG A 87 10.03 10.98 7.32
C ARG A 87 8.83 11.87 7.62
N ARG A 88 8.76 13.05 7.01
CA ARG A 88 7.62 13.96 7.20
C ARG A 88 6.33 13.38 6.62
N ILE A 89 6.39 12.83 5.42
CA ILE A 89 5.26 12.15 4.79
C ILE A 89 4.82 10.94 5.64
N ALA A 90 5.77 10.15 6.14
CA ALA A 90 5.45 9.01 7.00
C ALA A 90 4.75 9.45 8.30
N ALA A 91 5.21 10.54 8.93
CA ALA A 91 4.59 11.10 10.12
C ALA A 91 3.19 11.65 9.84
N GLU A 92 3.01 12.38 8.74
CA GLU A 92 1.71 12.92 8.31
C GLU A 92 0.69 11.81 8.06
N LEU A 93 1.11 10.69 7.48
CA LEU A 93 0.24 9.58 7.13
C LEU A 93 0.03 8.56 8.26
N ALA A 94 0.73 8.68 9.39
CA ALA A 94 0.78 7.64 10.42
C ALA A 94 -0.61 7.27 10.95
N ASP A 95 -1.42 8.26 11.33
CA ASP A 95 -2.73 8.02 11.92
C ASP A 95 -3.72 7.41 10.92
N VAL A 96 -3.73 7.93 9.69
CA VAL A 96 -4.59 7.43 8.60
C VAL A 96 -4.18 6.00 8.23
N ARG A 97 -2.88 5.70 8.17
CA ARG A 97 -2.37 4.34 7.92
C ARG A 97 -2.84 3.35 8.97
N ALA A 98 -2.79 3.74 10.24
CA ALA A 98 -3.26 2.88 11.34
C ALA A 98 -4.79 2.68 11.29
N GLU A 99 -5.56 3.71 10.94
CA GLU A 99 -7.00 3.60 10.75
C GLU A 99 -7.36 2.64 9.60
N VAL A 100 -6.78 2.85 8.42
CA VAL A 100 -7.05 2.04 7.23
C VAL A 100 -6.67 0.58 7.46
N ALA A 101 -5.51 0.30 8.04
CA ALA A 101 -5.08 -1.06 8.33
C ALA A 101 -6.02 -1.77 9.32
N ARG A 102 -6.48 -1.07 10.37
CA ARG A 102 -7.47 -1.63 11.29
C ARG A 102 -8.80 -1.94 10.58
N ARG A 103 -9.24 -1.08 9.67
CA ARG A 103 -10.45 -1.30 8.87
C ARG A 103 -10.30 -2.54 8.00
N ILE A 104 -9.19 -2.67 7.27
CA ILE A 104 -8.91 -3.83 6.40
C ILE A 104 -8.87 -5.13 7.21
N VAL A 105 -8.19 -5.15 8.35
CA VAL A 105 -8.08 -6.35 9.19
C VAL A 105 -9.43 -6.76 9.79
N ARG A 106 -10.29 -5.80 10.12
CA ARG A 106 -11.60 -6.06 10.73
C ARG A 106 -12.66 -6.44 9.69
N ASP A 107 -12.73 -5.68 8.61
CA ASP A 107 -13.85 -5.69 7.67
C ASP A 107 -13.50 -6.43 6.36
N GLY A 108 -12.23 -6.79 6.15
CA GLY A 108 -11.73 -7.29 4.87
C GLY A 108 -11.48 -6.15 3.87
N PHE A 109 -11.12 -6.52 2.63
CA PHE A 109 -10.94 -5.58 1.53
C PHE A 109 -11.83 -6.00 0.35
N ASP A 110 -12.97 -5.32 0.19
CA ASP A 110 -13.85 -5.53 -0.96
C ASP A 110 -13.40 -4.64 -2.13
N THR A 111 -13.25 -5.24 -3.32
CA THR A 111 -12.78 -4.53 -4.53
C THR A 111 -13.91 -4.12 -5.47
N THR A 112 -15.18 -4.23 -5.03
CA THR A 112 -16.34 -3.96 -5.87
C THR A 112 -16.75 -2.49 -5.77
N ALA A 113 -16.14 -1.65 -6.61
CA ALA A 113 -16.62 -0.30 -6.95
C ALA A 113 -16.37 -0.04 -8.43
#